data_AF-A0A2N5FZR9-F1
#
_entry.id   AF-A0A2N5FZR9-F1
#
_cell.length_a   1.000
_cell.length_b   1.000
_cell.length_c   1.000
_cell.angle_alpha   90.00
_cell.angle_beta   90.00
_cell.angle_gamma   90.00
#
_symmetry.space_group_name_H-M   'P 1'
#
loop_
_entity.id
_entity.type
_entity.pdbx_description
1 polymer ?
#
loop_
_entity_poly.entity_id
_entity_poly.type
_entity_poly.pdbx_seq_one_letter_code
_entity_poly.pdbx_strand_id
1 'polypeptide(L)'
;MKNLLIIILGSAIVGFAYNLFLIPHEILSSGLSGVAIMLGIITPFNTGLLNFLLNLPLLILGVIKLGKRFIFYTIVSVLTLSVSLYLIPVNAISSEPILSSVFGGVLTGAGIGLVFKASGSSGGFDIIAMLLTRKKDFPLGAILSLMNAIVVLASGFIFSWDAALNTMVAIYATGKVVDTIHTKHIKLTVMIVTAKGEEMKAKLLSSIYRGITVINGEGGYTGEGRKILMTVITRYQLTEVKSMIDEVDPQAFVNITETTEVLGSFHRT
;
A
#
# COMPACT_ATOMS: atom_id res chain seq x y z
N MET A 1 1.88 12.11 -17.79
CA MET A 1 0.84 13.06 -17.34
C MET A 1 -0.19 12.42 -16.43
N LYS A 2 -0.81 11.27 -16.78
CA LYS A 2 -1.79 10.58 -15.92
C LYS A 2 -1.33 10.35 -14.46
N ASN A 3 -0.11 9.86 -14.26
CA ASN A 3 0.43 9.64 -12.91
C ASN A 3 0.62 10.93 -12.09
N LEU A 4 0.97 12.04 -12.73
CA LEU A 4 1.12 13.35 -12.06
C LEU A 4 -0.22 13.85 -11.53
N LEU A 5 -1.28 13.75 -12.33
CA LEU A 5 -2.64 14.11 -11.91
C LEU A 5 -3.10 13.25 -10.73
N ILE A 6 -2.85 11.93 -10.78
CA ILE A 6 -3.18 11.01 -9.69
C ILE A 6 -2.46 11.40 -8.40
N ILE A 7 -1.17 11.77 -8.49
CA ILE A 7 -0.39 12.21 -7.33
C ILE A 7 -0.95 13.50 -6.76
N ILE A 8 -1.20 14.51 -7.60
CA ILE A 8 -1.73 15.81 -7.16
C ILE A 8 -3.09 15.62 -6.47
N LEU A 9 -4.00 14.87 -7.09
CA LEU A 9 -5.32 14.58 -6.51
C LEU A 9 -5.19 13.79 -5.21
N GLY A 10 -4.36 12.75 -5.18
CA GLY A 10 -4.12 11.94 -3.99
C GLY A 10 -3.59 12.78 -2.83
N SER A 11 -2.56 13.60 -3.06
CA SER A 11 -1.97 14.47 -2.05
C SER A 11 -2.92 15.59 -1.59
N ALA A 12 -3.76 16.12 -2.48
CA ALA A 12 -4.79 17.09 -2.11
C ALA A 12 -5.87 16.48 -1.22
N ILE A 13 -6.29 15.24 -1.50
CA ILE A 13 -7.22 14.47 -0.64
C ILE A 13 -6.61 14.27 0.75
N VAL A 14 -5.32 13.97 0.85
CA VAL A 14 -4.63 13.86 2.15
C VAL A 14 -4.66 15.20 2.90
N GLY A 15 -4.34 16.31 2.24
CA GLY A 15 -4.41 17.65 2.86
C GLY A 15 -5.81 18.00 3.37
N PHE A 16 -6.84 17.68 2.59
CA PHE A 16 -8.25 17.82 2.97
C PHE A 16 -8.60 16.96 4.19
N ALA A 17 -8.18 15.70 4.20
CA ALA A 17 -8.41 14.79 5.31
C ALA A 17 -7.76 15.30 6.61
N TYR A 18 -6.55 15.86 6.52
CA TYR A 18 -5.84 16.38 7.69
C TYR A 18 -6.55 17.60 8.26
N ASN A 19 -6.78 18.65 7.46
CA ASN A 19 -7.27 19.93 7.98
C ASN A 19 -8.73 19.87 8.43
N LEU A 20 -9.53 18.96 7.89
CA LEU A 20 -10.97 18.91 8.18
C LEU A 20 -11.40 17.79 9.13
N PHE A 21 -10.57 16.76 9.31
CA PHE A 21 -10.87 15.64 10.19
C PHE A 21 -9.81 15.45 11.27
N LEU A 22 -8.52 15.41 10.94
CA LEU A 22 -7.50 15.04 11.93
C LEU A 22 -7.10 16.21 12.84
N ILE A 23 -6.62 17.31 12.27
CA ILE A 23 -6.06 18.45 13.00
C ILE A 23 -7.07 19.08 13.97
N PRO A 24 -8.35 19.31 13.61
CA PRO A 24 -9.32 19.93 14.53
C PRO A 24 -9.57 19.13 15.82
N HIS A 25 -9.25 17.84 15.83
CA HIS A 25 -9.46 16.92 16.95
C HIS A 25 -8.13 16.47 17.58
N GLU A 26 -7.03 17.17 17.29
CA GLU A 26 -5.67 16.84 17.77
C GLU A 26 -5.22 15.42 17.39
N ILE A 27 -5.79 14.87 16.32
CA ILE A 27 -5.48 13.54 15.84
C ILE A 27 -4.25 13.65 14.93
N LEU A 28 -3.23 12.85 15.21
CA LEU A 28 -2.03 12.81 14.39
C LEU A 28 -2.20 11.83 13.23
N SER A 29 -1.44 12.06 12.16
CA SER A 29 -1.26 11.06 11.10
C SER A 29 -0.06 10.15 11.42
N SER A 30 0.13 9.11 10.62
CA SER A 30 1.36 8.32 10.65
C SER A 30 2.54 9.09 10.08
N GLY A 31 3.74 8.60 10.34
CA GLY A 31 4.91 9.11 9.62
C GLY A 31 5.44 10.45 10.12
N LEU A 32 6.26 11.08 9.27
CA LEU A 32 6.78 12.43 9.49
C LEU A 32 5.66 13.48 9.45
N SER A 33 4.60 13.21 8.70
CA SER A 33 3.41 14.08 8.64
C SER A 33 2.71 14.18 9.99
N GLY A 34 2.68 13.09 10.78
CA GLY A 34 2.21 13.12 12.16
C GLY A 34 3.02 14.07 13.05
N VAL A 35 4.35 14.06 12.90
CA VAL A 35 5.25 14.99 13.60
C VAL A 35 5.00 16.42 13.15
N ALA A 36 4.78 16.65 11.85
CA ALA A 36 4.46 17.98 11.32
C ALA A 36 3.12 18.51 11.86
N ILE A 37 2.09 17.65 11.95
CA ILE A 37 0.80 18.01 12.56
C ILE A 37 0.99 18.37 14.03
N MET A 38 1.67 17.52 14.80
CA MET A 38 1.94 17.75 16.21
C MET A 38 2.64 19.10 16.44
N LEU A 39 3.71 19.37 15.70
CA LEU A 39 4.41 20.66 15.77
C LEU A 39 3.51 21.82 15.33
N GLY A 40 2.66 21.64 14.31
CA GLY A 40 1.75 22.69 13.85
C GLY A 40 0.62 23.01 14.82
N ILE A 41 0.25 22.09 15.71
CA ILE A 41 -0.73 22.34 16.77
C ILE A 41 -0.09 23.10 17.94
N ILE A 42 1.14 22.72 18.33
CA ILE A 42 1.82 23.31 19.50
C ILE A 42 2.64 24.58 19.20
N THR A 43 2.90 24.88 17.93
CA THR A 43 3.66 26.05 17.49
C THR A 43 2.79 26.97 16.63
N PRO A 44 3.13 28.27 16.50
CA PRO A 44 2.38 29.19 15.63
C PRO A 44 2.61 28.94 14.13
N PHE A 45 3.42 27.95 13.76
CA PHE A 45 3.74 27.67 12.37
C PHE A 45 2.69 26.77 11.73
N ASN A 46 2.31 27.09 10.48
CA ASN A 46 1.37 26.28 9.72
C ASN A 46 1.93 24.87 9.46
N THR A 47 1.09 23.85 9.64
CA THR A 47 1.42 22.43 9.43
C THR A 47 1.98 22.14 8.04
N GLY A 48 1.51 22.80 6.99
CA GLY A 48 2.00 22.65 5.63
C GLY A 48 3.46 23.08 5.46
N LEU A 49 3.84 24.19 6.10
CA LEU A 49 5.23 24.67 6.12
C LEU A 49 6.14 23.70 6.87
N LEU A 50 5.73 23.26 8.05
CA LEU A 50 6.47 22.28 8.85
C LEU A 50 6.62 20.96 8.12
N ASN A 51 5.56 20.48 7.45
CA ASN A 51 5.61 19.28 6.63
C ASN A 51 6.66 19.40 5.51
N PHE A 52 6.73 20.55 4.84
CA PHE A 52 7.72 20.76 3.77
C PHE A 52 9.15 20.79 4.33
N LEU A 53 9.39 21.56 5.39
CA LEU A 53 10.70 21.73 6.01
C LEU A 53 11.25 20.41 6.56
N LEU A 54 10.40 19.62 7.24
CA LEU A 54 10.78 18.31 7.76
C LEU A 54 11.09 17.31 6.63
N ASN A 55 10.37 17.38 5.51
CA ASN A 55 10.61 16.52 4.36
C ASN A 55 11.84 16.92 3.54
N LEU A 56 12.22 18.19 3.53
CA LEU A 56 13.33 18.71 2.72
C LEU A 56 14.64 17.90 2.86
N PRO A 57 15.17 17.61 4.08
CA PRO A 57 16.38 16.80 4.21
C PRO A 57 16.20 15.37 3.67
N LEU A 58 15.02 14.77 3.84
CA LEU A 58 14.73 13.43 3.33
C LEU A 58 14.61 13.42 1.80
N LEU A 59 14.04 14.46 1.21
CA LEU A 59 13.98 14.63 -0.24
C LEU A 59 15.38 14.76 -0.83
N ILE A 60 16.26 15.56 -0.21
CA ILE A 60 17.66 15.70 -0.64
C ILE A 60 18.37 14.34 -0.60
N LEU A 61 18.25 13.59 0.50
CA LEU A 61 18.80 12.24 0.62
C LEU A 61 18.19 11.28 -0.41
N GLY A 62 16.90 11.43 -0.69
CA GLY A 62 16.16 10.65 -1.67
C GLY A 62 16.65 10.89 -3.10
N VAL A 63 17.01 12.13 -3.47
CA VAL A 63 17.54 12.43 -4.82
C VAL A 63 18.86 11.71 -5.08
N ILE A 64 19.70 11.59 -4.05
CA ILE A 64 21.02 10.95 -4.17
C ILE A 64 20.89 9.42 -4.21
N LYS A 65 19.95 8.85 -3.45
CA LYS A 65 19.89 7.39 -3.20
C LYS A 65 18.71 6.66 -3.84
N LEU A 66 17.68 7.34 -4.35
CA LEU A 66 16.49 6.73 -4.95
C LEU A 66 16.39 7.03 -6.45
N GLY A 67 15.52 6.33 -7.16
CA GLY A 67 15.35 6.52 -8.61
C GLY A 67 14.80 7.92 -8.94
N LYS A 68 15.36 8.58 -9.97
CA LYS A 68 15.00 9.95 -10.39
C LYS A 68 13.50 10.15 -10.61
N ARG A 69 12.81 9.15 -11.17
CA ARG A 69 11.35 9.20 -11.41
C ARG A 69 10.55 9.14 -10.11
N PHE A 70 10.94 8.25 -9.20
CA PHE A 70 10.27 8.09 -7.90
C PHE A 70 10.41 9.37 -7.07
N ILE A 71 11.63 9.91 -6.95
CA ILE A 71 11.85 11.10 -6.13
C ILE A 71 11.15 12.32 -6.70
N PHE A 72 11.08 12.47 -8.03
CA PHE A 72 10.33 13.55 -8.66
C PHE A 72 8.83 13.49 -8.29
N TYR A 73 8.22 12.30 -8.36
CA TYR A 73 6.83 12.10 -7.94
C TYR A 73 6.62 12.36 -6.45
N THR A 74 7.56 11.96 -5.61
CA THR A 74 7.52 12.24 -4.16
C THR A 74 7.66 13.73 -3.86
N ILE A 75 8.52 14.47 -4.57
CA ILE A 75 8.63 15.94 -4.42
C ILE A 75 7.30 16.61 -4.77
N VAL A 76 6.68 16.23 -5.89
CA VAL A 76 5.37 16.78 -6.29
C VAL A 76 4.30 16.45 -5.25
N SER A 77 4.29 15.23 -4.72
CA SER A 77 3.39 14.80 -3.67
C SER A 77 3.53 15.63 -2.40
N VAL A 78 4.76 15.79 -1.89
CA VAL A 78 5.06 16.56 -0.67
C VAL A 78 4.69 18.03 -0.86
N LEU A 79 5.04 18.62 -2.00
CA LEU A 79 4.69 20.02 -2.31
C LEU A 79 3.17 20.20 -2.36
N THR A 80 2.46 19.31 -3.05
CA THR A 80 1.00 19.39 -3.17
C THR A 80 0.33 19.23 -1.80
N LEU A 81 0.79 18.28 -0.99
CA LEU A 81 0.30 18.09 0.37
C LEU A 81 0.55 19.35 1.21
N SER A 82 1.78 19.87 1.22
CA SER A 82 2.14 21.08 1.97
C SER A 82 1.34 22.30 1.56
N VAL A 83 1.12 22.51 0.26
CA VAL A 83 0.27 23.59 -0.25
C VAL A 83 -1.18 23.39 0.15
N SER A 84 -1.69 22.16 0.07
CA SER A 84 -3.06 21.84 0.48
C SER A 84 -3.28 22.11 1.97
N LEU A 85 -2.33 21.74 2.82
CA LEU A 85 -2.36 22.01 4.25
C LEU A 85 -2.28 23.51 4.59
N TYR A 86 -1.63 24.29 3.73
CA TYR A 86 -1.54 25.74 3.91
C TYR A 86 -2.81 26.47 3.44
N LEU A 87 -3.39 26.04 2.32
CA LEU A 87 -4.54 26.71 1.70
C LEU A 87 -5.89 26.30 2.28
N ILE A 88 -6.05 25.04 2.66
CA ILE A 88 -7.32 24.54 3.21
C ILE A 88 -7.43 25.05 4.65
N PRO A 89 -8.52 25.73 5.04
CA PRO A 89 -8.68 26.15 6.43
C PRO A 89 -8.86 24.93 7.35
N VAL A 90 -8.33 25.02 8.56
CA VAL A 90 -8.57 24.00 9.59
C VAL A 90 -9.97 24.23 10.14
N ASN A 91 -10.88 23.30 9.86
CA ASN A 91 -12.27 23.38 10.33
C ASN A 91 -12.88 21.98 10.48
N ALA A 92 -13.47 21.68 11.63
CA ALA A 92 -14.05 20.36 11.88
C ALA A 92 -15.32 20.14 11.05
N ILE A 93 -15.35 19.09 10.22
CA ILE A 93 -16.59 18.64 9.55
C ILE A 93 -17.51 17.90 10.53
N SER A 94 -16.92 17.07 11.39
CA SER A 94 -17.62 16.29 12.41
C SER A 94 -17.25 16.80 13.79
N SER A 95 -18.22 16.86 14.70
CA SER A 95 -17.99 17.14 16.13
C SER A 95 -17.42 15.95 16.88
N GLU A 96 -17.61 14.72 16.37
CA GLU A 96 -17.18 13.48 17.02
C GLU A 96 -15.74 13.11 16.61
N PRO A 97 -14.77 13.06 17.55
CA PRO A 97 -13.38 12.73 17.25
C PRO A 97 -13.20 11.34 16.65
N ILE A 98 -14.01 10.37 17.07
CA ILE A 98 -13.91 8.99 16.57
C ILE A 98 -14.43 8.86 15.13
N LEU A 99 -15.44 9.64 14.76
CA LEU A 99 -15.90 9.70 13.38
C LEU A 99 -14.82 10.35 12.52
N SER A 100 -14.21 11.42 13.03
CA SER A 100 -13.11 12.11 12.36
C SER A 100 -11.87 11.23 12.20
N SER A 101 -11.52 10.40 13.19
CA SER A 101 -10.39 9.47 13.07
C SER A 101 -10.63 8.41 12.00
N VAL A 102 -11.82 7.82 11.94
CA VAL A 102 -12.16 6.79 10.94
C VAL A 102 -12.21 7.39 9.54
N PHE A 103 -12.99 8.45 9.31
CA PHE A 103 -13.13 9.06 7.98
C PHE A 103 -11.85 9.77 7.53
N GLY A 104 -11.19 10.48 8.44
CA GLY A 104 -9.88 11.08 8.19
C GLY A 104 -8.83 10.03 7.83
N GLY A 105 -8.80 8.90 8.53
CA GLY A 105 -7.93 7.78 8.21
C GLY A 105 -8.25 7.12 6.87
N VAL A 106 -9.52 6.90 6.55
CA VAL A 106 -9.94 6.32 5.26
C VAL A 106 -9.57 7.23 4.09
N LEU A 107 -9.86 8.53 4.18
CA LEU A 107 -9.52 9.51 3.13
C LEU A 107 -8.00 9.67 2.97
N THR A 108 -7.27 9.72 4.09
CA THR A 108 -5.81 9.73 4.08
C THR A 108 -5.27 8.49 3.38
N GLY A 109 -5.78 7.32 3.73
CA GLY A 109 -5.37 6.06 3.11
C GLY A 109 -5.72 5.99 1.63
N ALA A 110 -6.86 6.56 1.22
CA ALA A 110 -7.24 6.67 -0.18
C ALA A 110 -6.25 7.54 -0.97
N GLY A 111 -5.92 8.71 -0.44
CA GLY A 111 -4.96 9.62 -1.05
C GLY A 111 -3.55 9.03 -1.14
N ILE A 112 -3.03 8.46 -0.05
CA ILE A 112 -1.71 7.79 -0.02
C ILE A 112 -1.69 6.59 -0.96
N GLY A 113 -2.75 5.77 -0.96
CA GLY A 113 -2.88 4.61 -1.85
C GLY A 113 -2.81 4.99 -3.34
N LEU A 114 -3.45 6.10 -3.72
CA LEU A 114 -3.37 6.65 -5.09
C LEU A 114 -1.94 7.11 -5.44
N VAL A 115 -1.27 7.81 -4.53
CA VAL A 115 0.12 8.27 -4.72
C VAL A 115 1.06 7.07 -4.89
N PHE A 116 0.92 6.04 -4.05
CA PHE A 116 1.71 4.81 -4.16
C PHE A 116 1.44 4.05 -5.45
N LYS A 117 0.17 3.97 -5.88
CA LYS A 117 -0.21 3.35 -7.17
C LYS A 117 0.42 4.07 -8.37
N ALA A 118 0.66 5.37 -8.27
CA ALA A 118 1.35 6.17 -9.29
C ALA A 118 2.89 6.08 -9.23
N SER A 119 3.45 5.21 -8.36
CA SER A 119 4.89 5.07 -8.07
C SER A 119 5.52 6.30 -7.42
N GLY A 120 4.75 7.09 -6.67
CA GLY A 120 5.24 8.14 -5.79
C GLY A 120 5.20 7.70 -4.32
N SER A 121 5.54 8.61 -3.41
CA SER A 121 5.34 8.45 -1.97
C SER A 121 4.75 9.71 -1.35
N SER A 122 4.08 9.56 -0.20
CA SER A 122 3.65 10.67 0.67
C SER A 122 4.81 11.48 1.24
N GLY A 123 6.05 11.01 1.11
CA GLY A 123 7.24 11.57 1.76
C GLY A 123 7.47 10.99 3.16
N GLY A 124 8.41 11.58 3.89
CA GLY A 124 8.61 11.31 5.31
C GLY A 124 9.22 9.94 5.57
N PHE A 125 8.62 9.20 6.50
CA PHE A 125 9.12 7.91 6.94
C PHE A 125 9.07 6.84 5.84
N ASP A 126 8.29 7.01 4.79
CA ASP A 126 8.34 6.15 3.60
C ASP A 126 9.73 6.18 2.93
N ILE A 127 10.32 7.38 2.81
CA ILE A 127 11.66 7.57 2.23
C ILE A 127 12.69 6.90 3.13
N ILE A 128 12.59 7.10 4.45
CA ILE A 128 13.48 6.47 5.43
C ILE A 128 13.38 4.94 5.34
N ALA A 129 12.16 4.41 5.34
CA ALA A 129 11.90 2.99 5.32
C ALA A 129 12.42 2.33 4.02
N MET A 130 12.27 2.99 2.86
CA MET A 130 12.88 2.55 1.59
C MET A 130 14.41 2.61 1.59
N LEU A 131 15.01 3.63 2.22
CA LEU A 131 16.47 3.75 2.32
C LEU A 131 17.08 2.68 3.25
N LEU A 132 16.39 2.32 4.33
CA LEU A 132 16.83 1.33 5.30
C LEU A 132 16.68 -0.11 4.80
N THR A 133 15.55 -0.44 4.16
CA THR A 133 15.29 -1.76 3.58
C THR A 133 16.23 -2.11 2.42
N ARG A 134 16.85 -1.12 1.79
CA ARG A 134 17.87 -1.34 0.76
C ARG A 134 19.22 -1.83 1.32
N LYS A 135 19.46 -1.69 2.63
CA LYS A 135 20.74 -2.04 3.29
C LYS A 135 20.65 -3.25 4.23
N LYS A 136 19.45 -3.62 4.68
CA LYS A 136 19.19 -4.76 5.59
C LYS A 136 17.79 -5.33 5.35
N ASP A 137 17.64 -6.65 5.50
CA ASP A 137 16.35 -7.38 5.41
C ASP A 137 15.42 -7.12 6.60
N PHE A 138 15.34 -5.87 7.07
CA PHE A 138 14.38 -5.51 8.09
C PHE A 138 12.97 -5.47 7.48
N PRO A 139 11.94 -6.03 8.15
CA PRO A 139 10.58 -5.89 7.70
C PRO A 139 10.18 -4.41 7.73
N LEU A 140 9.86 -3.85 6.56
CA LEU A 140 9.42 -2.45 6.38
C LEU A 140 8.33 -2.05 7.39
N GLY A 141 7.39 -2.97 7.64
CA GLY A 141 6.31 -2.79 8.60
C GLY A 141 6.78 -2.57 10.04
N ALA A 142 7.85 -3.23 10.48
CA ALA A 142 8.35 -3.07 11.86
C ALA A 142 8.93 -1.66 12.09
N ILE A 143 9.66 -1.12 11.10
CA ILE A 143 10.20 0.24 11.17
C ILE A 143 9.05 1.24 11.24
N LEU A 144 8.07 1.14 10.35
CA LEU A 144 6.91 2.04 10.33
C LEU A 144 6.09 1.93 11.62
N SER A 145 5.87 0.73 12.15
CA SER A 145 5.16 0.50 13.41
C SER A 145 5.89 1.13 14.60
N LEU A 146 7.22 1.01 14.69
CA LEU A 146 8.00 1.64 15.75
C LEU A 146 7.86 3.18 15.69
N MET A 147 7.94 3.75 14.50
CA MET A 147 7.80 5.20 14.34
C MET A 147 6.39 5.69 14.69
N ASN A 148 5.36 4.94 14.30
CA ASN A 148 3.98 5.25 14.67
C ASN A 148 3.74 5.11 16.17
N ALA A 149 4.36 4.14 16.84
CA ALA A 149 4.27 4.00 18.29
C ALA A 149 4.82 5.24 19.01
N ILE A 150 5.94 5.80 18.54
CA ILE A 150 6.50 7.04 19.08
C ILE A 150 5.52 8.21 18.90
N VAL A 151 4.89 8.34 17.73
CA VAL A 151 3.91 9.40 17.46
C VAL A 151 2.67 9.27 18.35
N VAL A 152 2.13 8.06 18.51
CA VAL A 152 0.97 7.79 19.38
C VAL A 152 1.29 8.08 20.85
N LEU A 153 2.45 7.64 21.34
CA LEU A 153 2.88 7.94 22.71
C LEU A 153 3.05 9.45 22.92
N ALA A 154 3.69 10.14 21.97
CA ALA A 154 3.82 11.60 22.02
C ALA A 154 2.45 12.29 22.05
N SER A 155 1.48 11.83 21.26
CA SER A 155 0.10 12.32 21.29
C SER A 155 -0.54 12.17 22.67
N GLY A 156 -0.30 11.06 23.36
CA GLY A 156 -0.87 10.78 24.69
C GLY A 156 -0.32 11.69 25.77
N PHE A 157 0.98 11.99 25.74
CA PHE A 157 1.64 12.86 26.71
C PHE A 157 1.46 14.36 26.42
N ILE A 158 1.33 14.76 25.16
CA ILE A 158 1.25 16.18 24.76
C ILE A 158 -0.20 16.68 24.71
N PHE A 159 -1.13 15.88 24.21
CA PHE A 159 -2.53 16.27 24.02
C PHE A 159 -3.43 15.58 25.03
N SER A 160 -3.78 14.32 24.77
CA SER A 160 -4.59 13.48 25.66
C SER A 160 -4.51 12.02 25.22
N TRP A 161 -4.84 11.11 26.13
CA TRP A 161 -4.96 9.69 25.78
C TRP A 161 -6.10 9.43 24.79
N ASP A 162 -7.17 10.22 24.80
CA ASP A 162 -8.25 10.13 23.82
C ASP A 162 -7.77 10.53 22.41
N ALA A 163 -6.97 11.59 22.29
CA ALA A 163 -6.34 11.97 21.02
C ALA A 163 -5.35 10.89 20.54
N ALA A 164 -4.62 10.24 21.44
CA ALA A 164 -3.72 9.14 21.11
C ALA A 164 -4.46 7.90 20.60
N LEU A 165 -5.57 7.52 21.24
CA LEU A 165 -6.41 6.41 20.81
C LEU A 165 -7.07 6.70 19.45
N ASN A 166 -7.57 7.92 19.24
CA ASN A 166 -8.09 8.34 17.94
C ASN A 166 -7.00 8.37 16.86
N THR A 167 -5.79 8.79 17.20
CA THR A 167 -4.61 8.72 16.31
C THR A 167 -4.34 7.28 15.89
N MET A 168 -4.37 6.34 16.84
CA MET A 168 -4.18 4.92 16.55
C MET A 168 -5.26 4.38 15.60
N VAL A 169 -6.53 4.78 15.79
CA VAL A 169 -7.64 4.44 14.89
C VAL A 169 -7.41 5.00 13.48
N ALA A 170 -7.03 6.27 13.36
CA ALA A 170 -6.77 6.91 12.08
C ALA A 170 -5.60 6.23 11.33
N ILE A 171 -4.51 5.90 12.03
CA ILE A 171 -3.36 5.18 11.47
C ILE A 171 -3.77 3.78 10.99
N TYR A 172 -4.56 3.05 11.77
CA TYR A 172 -5.05 1.72 11.41
C TYR A 172 -5.95 1.76 10.16
N ALA A 173 -6.92 2.68 10.13
CA ALA A 173 -7.81 2.87 8.99
C ALA A 173 -7.04 3.26 7.73
N THR A 174 -6.08 4.18 7.86
CA THR A 174 -5.16 4.57 6.78
C THR A 174 -4.44 3.35 6.21
N GLY A 175 -3.80 2.53 7.07
CA GLY A 175 -3.07 1.34 6.65
C GLY A 175 -3.95 0.34 5.89
N LYS A 176 -5.15 0.05 6.40
CA LYS A 176 -6.09 -0.87 5.75
C LYS A 176 -6.52 -0.40 4.36
N VAL A 177 -6.79 0.89 4.21
CA VAL A 177 -7.19 1.45 2.91
C VAL A 177 -6.00 1.50 1.95
N VAL A 178 -4.81 1.87 2.43
CA VAL A 178 -3.59 1.82 1.61
C VAL A 178 -3.34 0.41 1.11
N ASP A 179 -3.40 -0.61 1.96
CA ASP A 179 -3.19 -2.01 1.56
C ASP A 179 -4.22 -2.46 0.50
N THR A 180 -5.46 -2.01 0.65
CA THR A 180 -6.57 -2.31 -0.28
C THR A 180 -6.38 -1.65 -1.65
N ILE A 181 -5.79 -0.46 -1.72
CA ILE A 181 -5.60 0.29 -2.98
C ILE A 181 -4.25 -0.02 -3.64
N HIS A 182 -3.21 -0.11 -2.81
CA HIS A 182 -1.84 -0.34 -3.24
C HIS A 182 -1.60 -1.80 -3.62
N THR A 183 -2.55 -2.70 -3.33
CA THR A 183 -2.50 -4.16 -3.52
C THR A 183 -1.28 -4.59 -4.32
N LYS A 184 -0.22 -4.93 -3.59
CA LYS A 184 0.98 -5.59 -4.12
C LYS A 184 0.51 -6.69 -5.05
N HIS A 185 1.17 -6.88 -6.19
CA HIS A 185 0.93 -7.98 -7.13
C HIS A 185 0.60 -9.28 -6.39
N ILE A 186 -0.69 -9.55 -6.16
CA ILE A 186 -1.11 -10.72 -5.38
C ILE A 186 -0.67 -11.89 -6.23
N LYS A 187 0.26 -12.68 -5.69
CA LYS A 187 0.66 -13.93 -6.31
C LYS A 187 -0.38 -14.96 -5.90
N LEU A 188 -0.82 -15.74 -6.86
CA LEU A 188 -1.78 -16.81 -6.65
C LEU A 188 -1.12 -18.11 -7.08
N THR A 189 -1.11 -19.09 -6.20
CA THR A 189 -0.83 -20.46 -6.56
C THR A 189 -2.10 -21.04 -7.13
N VAL A 190 -2.05 -21.43 -8.40
CA VAL A 190 -3.15 -22.12 -9.08
C VAL A 190 -2.76 -23.58 -9.22
N MET A 191 -3.59 -24.46 -8.66
CA MET A 191 -3.44 -25.90 -8.73
C MET A 191 -4.62 -26.49 -9.51
N ILE A 192 -4.34 -27.02 -10.69
CA ILE A 192 -5.33 -27.48 -11.67
C ILE A 192 -5.26 -29.00 -11.72
N VAL A 193 -6.33 -29.68 -11.32
CA VAL A 193 -6.48 -31.13 -11.40
C VAL A 193 -7.36 -31.46 -12.60
N THR A 194 -6.81 -32.16 -13.59
CA THR A 194 -7.48 -32.44 -14.87
C THR A 194 -7.12 -33.83 -15.41
N ALA A 195 -8.03 -34.41 -16.21
CA ALA A 195 -7.72 -35.59 -17.04
C ALA A 195 -6.93 -35.21 -18.30
N LYS A 196 -7.04 -33.96 -18.78
CA LYS A 196 -6.39 -33.47 -20.00
C LYS A 196 -5.07 -32.76 -19.72
N GLY A 197 -4.23 -33.38 -18.89
CA GLY A 197 -3.03 -32.73 -18.34
C GLY A 197 -2.03 -32.23 -19.38
N GLU A 198 -1.79 -33.00 -20.45
CA GLU A 198 -0.82 -32.60 -21.50
C GLU A 198 -1.33 -31.43 -22.35
N GLU A 199 -2.62 -31.43 -22.69
CA GLU A 199 -3.26 -30.34 -23.44
C GLU A 199 -3.30 -29.05 -22.61
N MET A 200 -3.69 -29.14 -21.34
CA MET A 200 -3.67 -28.02 -20.40
C MET A 200 -2.26 -27.47 -20.20
N LYS A 201 -1.25 -28.35 -20.06
CA LYS A 201 0.16 -27.96 -19.95
C LYS A 201 0.61 -27.17 -21.18
N ALA A 202 0.29 -27.66 -22.38
CA ALA A 202 0.66 -27.00 -23.64
C ALA A 202 0.00 -25.62 -23.77
N LYS A 203 -1.31 -25.53 -23.48
CA LYS A 203 -2.07 -24.27 -23.53
C LYS A 203 -1.48 -23.24 -22.55
N LEU A 204 -1.25 -23.63 -21.30
CA LEU A 204 -0.68 -22.74 -20.29
C LEU A 204 0.74 -22.31 -20.68
N LEU A 205 1.65 -23.22 -21.04
CA LEU A 205 3.03 -22.85 -21.42
C LEU A 205 3.09 -21.92 -22.64
N SER A 206 2.13 -22.02 -23.57
CA SER A 206 2.07 -21.15 -24.75
C SER A 206 1.55 -19.73 -24.44
N SER A 207 0.76 -19.56 -23.38
CA SER A 207 0.03 -18.32 -23.10
C SER A 207 0.58 -17.56 -21.89
N ILE A 208 1.13 -18.27 -20.90
CA ILE A 208 1.74 -17.67 -19.70
C ILE A 208 3.25 -17.92 -19.64
N TYR A 209 4.02 -16.84 -19.55
CA TYR A 209 5.46 -16.90 -19.27
C TYR A 209 5.74 -17.21 -17.79
N ARG A 210 5.29 -18.40 -17.34
CA ARG A 210 5.40 -18.88 -15.96
C ARG A 210 5.86 -20.33 -15.96
N GLY A 211 6.65 -20.69 -14.96
CA GLY A 211 6.99 -22.10 -14.71
C GLY A 211 5.75 -22.89 -14.29
N ILE A 212 5.66 -24.14 -14.74
CA ILE A 212 4.60 -25.07 -14.39
C ILE A 212 5.24 -26.35 -13.88
N THR A 213 4.83 -26.78 -12.69
CA THR A 213 5.22 -28.09 -12.14
C THR A 213 4.07 -29.07 -12.36
N VAL A 214 4.41 -30.25 -12.88
CA VAL A 214 3.43 -31.33 -13.12
C VAL A 214 3.61 -32.39 -12.04
N ILE A 215 2.52 -32.72 -11.35
CA ILE A 215 2.46 -33.79 -10.36
C ILE A 215 1.49 -34.85 -10.88
N ASN A 216 1.88 -36.12 -10.81
CA ASN A 216 1.00 -37.24 -11.12
C ASN A 216 0.15 -37.55 -9.89
N GLY A 217 -1.16 -37.57 -10.05
CA GLY A 217 -2.12 -37.95 -9.01
C GLY A 217 -3.04 -39.05 -9.49
N GLU A 218 -3.84 -39.56 -8.57
CA GLU A 218 -4.87 -40.57 -8.82
C GLU A 218 -6.16 -40.11 -8.13
N GLY A 219 -7.30 -40.28 -8.78
CA GLY A 219 -8.59 -39.97 -8.17
C GLY A 219 -8.90 -40.94 -7.04
N GLY A 220 -9.01 -40.46 -5.80
CA GLY A 220 -9.24 -41.33 -4.64
C GLY A 220 -10.54 -42.14 -4.66
N TYR A 221 -11.53 -41.72 -5.45
CA TYR A 221 -12.78 -42.46 -5.68
C TYR A 221 -12.78 -43.28 -6.97
N THR A 222 -12.14 -42.77 -8.03
CA THR A 222 -12.24 -43.35 -9.38
C THR A 222 -11.09 -44.29 -9.71
N GLY A 223 -9.95 -44.18 -9.03
CA GLY A 223 -8.71 -44.88 -9.36
C GLY A 223 -8.06 -44.41 -10.68
N GLU A 224 -8.63 -43.38 -11.32
CA GLU A 224 -8.13 -42.88 -12.59
C GLU A 224 -6.92 -41.96 -12.40
N GLY A 225 -5.92 -42.13 -13.25
CA GLY A 225 -4.77 -41.23 -13.30
C GLY A 225 -5.20 -39.80 -13.66
N ARG A 226 -4.73 -38.82 -12.88
CA ARG A 226 -4.96 -37.38 -13.10
C ARG A 226 -3.63 -36.64 -13.07
N LYS A 227 -3.57 -35.51 -13.76
CA LYS A 227 -2.42 -34.60 -13.69
C LYS A 227 -2.81 -33.39 -12.86
N ILE A 228 -1.93 -33.01 -11.95
CA ILE A 228 -2.04 -31.80 -11.15
C ILE A 228 -0.99 -30.81 -11.66
N LEU A 229 -1.45 -29.71 -12.26
CA LEU A 229 -0.58 -28.64 -12.74
C LEU A 229 -0.55 -27.53 -11.70
N MET A 230 0.63 -27.25 -11.17
CA MET A 230 0.84 -26.18 -10.21
C MET A 230 1.65 -25.06 -10.85
N THR A 231 1.13 -23.84 -10.78
CA THR A 231 1.86 -22.65 -11.20
C THR A 231 1.56 -21.48 -10.28
N VAL A 232 2.49 -20.53 -10.17
CA VAL A 232 2.24 -19.26 -9.50
C VAL A 232 2.05 -18.20 -10.56
N ILE A 233 0.95 -17.46 -10.46
CA ILE A 233 0.61 -16.37 -11.38
C ILE A 233 0.40 -15.08 -10.59
N THR A 234 0.29 -13.96 -11.30
CA THR A 234 -0.22 -12.73 -10.68
C THR A 234 -1.75 -12.71 -10.77
N ARG A 235 -2.40 -11.97 -9.87
CA ARG A 235 -3.87 -11.80 -9.89
C ARG A 235 -4.41 -11.25 -11.21
N TYR A 236 -3.62 -10.48 -11.96
CA TYR A 236 -3.99 -10.00 -13.29
C TYR A 236 -4.14 -11.12 -14.32
N GLN A 237 -3.32 -12.16 -14.21
CA GLN A 237 -3.34 -13.32 -15.12
C GLN A 237 -4.47 -14.31 -14.78
N LEU A 238 -5.13 -14.16 -13.62
CA LEU A 238 -6.11 -15.14 -13.15
C LEU A 238 -7.30 -15.29 -14.11
N THR A 239 -7.81 -14.20 -14.65
CA THR A 239 -8.98 -14.23 -15.55
C THR A 239 -8.65 -15.02 -16.82
N GLU A 240 -7.50 -14.73 -17.43
CA GLU A 240 -7.01 -15.43 -18.62
C GLU A 240 -6.79 -16.93 -18.35
N VAL A 241 -6.17 -17.27 -17.22
CA VAL A 241 -5.95 -18.66 -16.81
C VAL A 241 -7.27 -19.39 -16.59
N LYS A 242 -8.28 -18.76 -15.99
CA LYS A 242 -9.61 -19.37 -15.83
C LYS A 242 -10.27 -19.65 -17.18
N SER A 243 -10.22 -18.70 -18.12
CA SER A 243 -10.76 -18.89 -19.47
C SER A 243 -10.06 -20.05 -20.19
N MET A 244 -8.73 -20.14 -20.11
CA MET A 244 -8.00 -21.27 -20.71
C MET A 244 -8.36 -22.61 -20.09
N ILE A 245 -8.59 -22.66 -18.78
CA ILE A 245 -8.99 -23.90 -18.11
C ILE A 245 -10.36 -24.35 -18.61
N ASP A 246 -11.32 -23.43 -18.67
CA ASP A 246 -12.68 -23.70 -19.13
C ASP A 246 -12.72 -24.12 -20.61
N GLU A 247 -11.87 -23.53 -21.46
CA GLU A 247 -11.73 -23.93 -22.87
C GLU A 247 -11.23 -25.38 -23.04
N VAL A 248 -10.24 -25.79 -22.23
CA VAL A 248 -9.59 -27.10 -22.37
C VAL A 248 -10.39 -28.19 -21.65
N ASP A 249 -10.74 -27.95 -20.39
CA ASP A 249 -11.44 -28.91 -19.54
C ASP A 249 -12.40 -28.20 -18.57
N PRO A 250 -13.68 -28.03 -18.95
CA PRO A 250 -14.73 -27.50 -18.07
C PRO A 250 -14.95 -28.31 -16.79
N GLN A 251 -14.48 -29.57 -16.74
CA GLN A 251 -14.60 -30.45 -15.57
C GLN A 251 -13.35 -30.43 -14.69
N ALA A 252 -12.36 -29.57 -14.98
CA ALA A 252 -11.15 -29.46 -14.19
C ALA A 252 -11.46 -28.88 -12.80
N PHE A 253 -10.86 -29.48 -11.77
CA PHE A 253 -10.92 -28.94 -10.41
C PHE A 253 -9.75 -27.98 -10.19
N VAL A 254 -10.04 -26.74 -9.82
CA VAL A 254 -9.02 -25.69 -9.68
C VAL A 254 -9.04 -25.15 -8.25
N ASN A 255 -7.90 -25.27 -7.56
CA ASN A 255 -7.67 -24.61 -6.28
C ASN A 255 -6.81 -23.36 -6.48
N ILE A 256 -7.22 -22.23 -5.90
CA ILE A 256 -6.52 -20.95 -5.99
C ILE A 256 -6.21 -20.47 -4.58
N THR A 257 -4.93 -20.37 -4.26
CA THR A 257 -4.45 -19.95 -2.94
C THR A 257 -3.59 -18.71 -3.06
N GLU A 258 -3.75 -17.75 -2.14
CA GLU A 258 -2.86 -16.59 -2.05
C GLU A 258 -1.46 -17.01 -1.62
N THR A 259 -0.44 -16.56 -2.39
CA THR A 259 0.96 -16.87 -2.15
C THR A 259 1.65 -15.67 -1.52
N THR A 260 2.08 -15.79 -0.27
CA THR A 260 2.77 -14.71 0.47
C THR A 260 4.11 -14.34 -0.16
N GLU A 261 4.92 -15.33 -0.53
CA GLU A 261 6.25 -15.12 -1.11
C GLU A 261 6.64 -16.25 -2.07
N VAL A 262 7.48 -15.94 -3.06
CA VAL A 262 8.09 -16.92 -3.96
C VAL A 262 9.57 -16.60 -4.07
N LEU A 263 10.43 -17.54 -3.72
CA LEU A 263 11.89 -17.47 -3.83
C LEU A 263 12.34 -18.21 -5.10
N GLY A 264 13.36 -17.70 -5.79
CA GLY A 264 13.88 -18.29 -7.03
C GLY A 264 13.32 -17.67 -8.33
N SER A 265 13.25 -18.45 -9.40
CA SER A 265 13.01 -18.02 -10.80
C SER A 265 11.57 -17.58 -11.11
N PHE A 266 10.99 -16.70 -10.29
CA PHE A 266 9.73 -16.02 -10.61
C PHE A 266 10.02 -14.70 -11.33
N HIS A 267 9.95 -14.70 -12.66
CA HIS A 267 10.19 -13.48 -13.45
C HIS A 267 9.16 -12.40 -13.11
N ARG A 268 9.61 -11.29 -12.52
CA ARG A 268 8.79 -10.11 -12.22
C ARG A 268 8.74 -9.21 -13.46
N THR A 269 8.04 -9.64 -14.50
CA THR A 269 7.63 -8.76 -15.61
C THR A 269 6.17 -8.42 -15.48
#